data_AF-A0A1X2ER93-F1
#
_entry.id   AF-A0A1X2ER93-F1
#
_cell.length_a   1.000
_cell.length_b   1.000
_cell.length_c   1.000
_cell.angle_alpha   90.00
_cell.angle_beta   90.00
_cell.angle_gamma   90.00
#
_symmetry.space_group_name_H-M   'P 1'
#
loop_
_entity.id
_entity.type
_entity.pdbx_description
1 polymer ?
#
loop_
_entity_poly.entity_id
_entity_poly.type
_entity_poly.pdbx_seq_one_letter_code
_entity_poly.pdbx_strand_id
1 'polypeptide(L)'
;MRLGIDVTTVPTPPDGLLTGYLTRDEIDVQLLLPEDQEVPSTWVTLLPAATTVRVGFTAVPETWPMMLAFSVGFTADSETRRTRGTAKFFPAYQLADAQAAPTNAQVLNSSQRHQAAAYAAVAAKVNIDVIVTNAPTAGRPDVADNDIVIAVTPDGAVALIGLHLRMTANPVVGVEQGALAGDAGSWETTLSTGTIENLYNWGLVSHMRYFEIFQLLATQEADSATVTALRSIRVRLTRAARALDHMLAALSNPLNNYREADVIETTAEAFDRELLYLAAAFDIYGRRYPLLIDPTRDPKNFRQSLDGKGYIKDHVEKEYDASLLVDVQRLHVYATVCKVLRNHIHDGILPVNQHLGRSYGNTFNIALNLDAMPELQPGSTAVDTRLTQAHYDSLGAWQADPADAFANPMKVADLATTGVTLLMSGLQLIEAFTKVILRNKPQTAAAPSPLLGSLIAAPGWTEPPLPERAVLYGALFGYHPV
;
A
#
# COMPACT_ATOMS: atom_id res chain seq x y z
N MET A 1 15.97 -9.56 -0.34
CA MET A 1 15.58 -8.39 0.47
C MET A 1 16.29 -8.46 1.80
N ARG A 2 16.72 -7.33 2.39
CA ARG A 2 17.37 -7.27 3.70
C ARG A 2 16.46 -6.70 4.78
N LEU A 3 16.18 -7.50 5.80
CA LEU A 3 15.33 -7.12 6.92
C LEU A 3 16.15 -6.91 8.18
N GLY A 4 16.05 -5.73 8.79
CA GLY A 4 16.59 -5.44 10.11
C GLY A 4 15.54 -5.66 11.18
N ILE A 5 15.66 -6.68 12.02
CA ILE A 5 14.73 -6.91 13.13
C ILE A 5 15.23 -6.15 14.36
N ASP A 6 14.49 -5.15 14.83
CA ASP A 6 14.75 -4.51 16.13
C ASP A 6 14.31 -5.44 17.26
N VAL A 7 15.25 -6.24 17.76
CA VAL A 7 14.97 -7.25 18.79
C VAL A 7 14.66 -6.63 20.16
N THR A 8 14.85 -5.32 20.32
CA THR A 8 14.46 -4.61 21.55
C THR A 8 12.94 -4.51 21.67
N THR A 9 12.26 -4.24 20.55
CA THR A 9 10.81 -4.08 20.48
C THR A 9 10.11 -5.35 19.98
N VAL A 10 10.85 -6.24 19.33
CA VAL A 10 10.42 -7.58 18.91
C VAL A 10 11.31 -8.64 19.59
N PRO A 11 11.18 -8.83 20.92
CA PRO A 11 12.10 -9.66 21.71
C PRO A 11 12.03 -11.16 21.41
N THR A 12 10.94 -11.61 20.79
CA THR A 12 10.74 -12.98 20.34
C THR A 12 10.21 -12.96 18.91
N PRO A 13 10.53 -13.99 18.09
CA PRO A 13 9.89 -14.16 16.78
C PRO A 13 8.36 -14.07 16.92
N PRO A 14 7.70 -13.20 16.14
CA PRO A 14 6.27 -12.95 16.30
C PRO A 14 5.44 -14.16 15.89
N ASP A 15 4.36 -14.40 16.62
CA ASP A 15 3.31 -15.31 16.18
C ASP A 15 2.65 -14.71 14.93
N GLY A 16 2.61 -15.46 13.83
CA GLY A 16 2.00 -14.99 12.58
C GLY A 16 2.80 -15.34 11.33
N LEU A 17 2.48 -14.65 10.22
CA LEU A 17 3.00 -14.99 8.90
C LEU A 17 4.49 -14.67 8.74
N LEU A 18 5.01 -13.62 9.40
CA LEU A 18 6.38 -13.15 9.20
C LEU A 18 7.43 -14.23 9.46
N THR A 19 7.30 -14.96 10.57
CA THR A 19 8.30 -15.95 11.02
C THR A 19 8.58 -17.01 9.95
N GLY A 20 7.57 -17.44 9.19
CA GLY A 20 7.73 -18.39 8.08
C GLY A 20 8.53 -17.86 6.88
N TYR A 21 8.75 -16.54 6.77
CA TYR A 21 9.56 -15.95 5.70
C TYR A 21 11.00 -15.67 6.12
N LEU A 22 11.29 -15.57 7.42
CA LEU A 22 12.61 -15.16 7.91
C LEU A 22 13.71 -16.18 7.62
N THR A 23 13.35 -17.44 7.36
CA THR A 23 14.29 -18.53 7.07
C THR A 23 14.52 -18.76 5.58
N ARG A 24 13.97 -17.91 4.71
CA ARG A 24 14.09 -18.06 3.25
C ARG A 24 15.41 -17.50 2.74
N ASP A 25 16.02 -18.18 1.78
CA ASP A 25 17.32 -17.81 1.22
C ASP A 25 17.34 -16.41 0.58
N GLU A 26 16.22 -15.96 0.00
CA GLU A 26 16.13 -14.62 -0.60
C GLU A 26 15.91 -13.48 0.43
N ILE A 27 15.69 -13.81 1.71
CA ILE A 27 15.50 -12.86 2.80
C ILE A 27 16.73 -12.88 3.70
N ASP A 28 17.56 -11.84 3.61
CA ASP A 28 18.74 -11.66 4.44
C ASP A 28 18.34 -10.92 5.72
N VAL A 29 18.31 -11.65 6.85
CA VAL A 29 17.89 -11.09 8.14
C VAL A 29 19.11 -10.63 8.95
N GLN A 30 19.03 -9.40 9.43
CA GLN A 30 19.98 -8.78 10.34
C GLN A 30 19.28 -8.41 11.65
N LEU A 31 19.90 -8.70 12.80
CA LEU A 31 19.33 -8.42 14.11
C LEU A 31 19.90 -7.10 14.65
N LEU A 32 19.03 -6.10 14.81
CA LEU A 32 19.37 -4.77 15.33
C LEU A 32 19.14 -4.71 16.84
N LEU A 33 20.16 -4.27 17.58
CA LEU A 33 20.09 -4.12 19.03
C LEU A 33 21.05 -3.04 19.56
N PRO A 34 20.82 -2.51 20.77
CA PRO A 34 21.78 -1.63 21.44
C PRO A 34 23.14 -2.29 21.68
N GLU A 35 24.20 -1.49 21.76
CA GLU A 35 25.58 -1.97 21.89
C GLU A 35 25.81 -2.89 23.10
N ASP A 36 25.11 -2.64 24.21
CA ASP A 36 25.23 -3.33 25.49
C ASP A 36 24.30 -4.53 25.68
N GLN A 37 23.47 -4.87 24.68
CA GLN A 37 22.49 -5.96 24.79
C GLN A 37 22.95 -7.26 24.12
N GLU A 38 22.52 -8.40 24.63
CA GLU A 38 22.71 -9.69 23.96
C GLU A 38 21.51 -10.04 23.08
N VAL A 39 21.76 -10.80 22.01
CA VAL A 39 20.68 -11.28 21.13
C VAL A 39 19.83 -12.29 21.91
N PRO A 40 18.49 -12.14 21.95
CA PRO A 40 17.62 -13.11 22.60
C PRO A 40 17.81 -14.53 22.04
N SER A 41 17.84 -15.54 22.91
CA SER A 41 18.13 -16.93 22.52
C SER A 41 17.14 -17.52 21.52
N THR A 42 15.89 -17.06 21.54
CA THR A 42 14.84 -17.42 20.57
C THR A 42 15.20 -17.00 19.15
N TRP A 43 15.78 -15.81 18.98
CA TRP A 43 16.29 -15.32 17.69
C TRP A 43 17.53 -16.07 17.24
N VAL A 44 18.47 -16.39 18.14
CA VAL A 44 19.64 -17.23 17.83
C VAL A 44 19.23 -18.63 17.39
N THR A 45 18.17 -19.19 17.99
CA THR A 45 17.65 -20.52 17.63
C THR A 45 17.01 -20.51 16.24
N LEU A 46 16.24 -19.48 15.91
CA LEU A 46 15.57 -19.36 14.61
C LEU A 46 16.56 -19.01 13.49
N LEU A 47 17.50 -18.10 13.76
CA LEU A 47 18.42 -17.51 12.79
C LEU A 47 19.87 -17.55 13.31
N PRO A 48 20.49 -18.74 13.42
CA PRO A 48 21.82 -18.88 14.01
C PRO A 48 22.93 -18.15 13.25
N ALA A 49 22.76 -17.96 11.94
CA ALA A 49 23.72 -17.31 11.05
C ALA A 49 23.41 -15.82 10.79
N ALA A 50 22.39 -15.24 11.44
CA ALA A 50 22.01 -13.84 11.18
C ALA A 50 23.11 -12.86 11.57
N THR A 51 23.31 -11.84 10.75
CA THR A 51 24.25 -10.75 11.07
C THR A 51 23.69 -9.95 12.24
N THR A 52 24.50 -9.73 13.27
CA THR A 52 24.13 -8.93 14.44
C THR A 52 24.65 -7.51 14.28
N VAL A 53 23.77 -6.52 14.30
CA VAL A 53 24.08 -5.09 14.12
C VAL A 53 23.84 -4.33 15.42
N ARG A 54 24.92 -4.03 16.12
CA ARG A 54 24.94 -3.29 17.39
C ARG A 54 24.99 -1.80 17.16
N VAL A 55 24.03 -1.07 17.72
CA VAL A 55 23.86 0.38 17.60
C VAL A 55 24.35 1.06 18.89
N GLY A 56 25.43 1.83 18.80
CA GLY A 56 26.02 2.60 19.90
C GLY A 56 25.29 3.93 20.13
N PHE A 57 23.97 3.87 20.34
CA PHE A 57 23.13 5.05 20.61
C PHE A 57 22.38 4.88 21.94
N THR A 58 22.39 5.93 22.75
CA THR A 58 21.64 5.98 24.03
C THR A 58 20.71 7.19 24.05
N ALA A 59 21.24 8.39 23.88
CA ALA A 59 20.47 9.63 23.81
C ALA A 59 21.28 10.73 23.12
N VAL A 60 20.57 11.74 22.61
CA VAL A 60 21.18 13.02 22.23
C VAL A 60 21.24 13.91 23.48
N PRO A 61 22.42 14.41 23.90
CA PRO A 61 22.52 15.33 25.03
C PRO A 61 21.71 16.60 24.78
N GLU A 62 21.03 17.13 25.81
CA GLU A 62 20.25 18.38 25.70
C GLU A 62 21.10 19.58 25.26
N THR A 63 22.40 19.54 25.54
CA THR A 63 23.36 20.58 25.14
C THR A 63 23.86 20.45 23.71
N TRP A 64 23.40 19.46 22.94
CA TRP A 64 23.89 19.24 21.58
C TRP A 64 23.47 20.39 20.64
N PRO A 65 24.39 20.99 19.86
CA PRO A 65 24.04 22.07 18.96
C PRO A 65 23.07 21.58 17.86
N MET A 66 21.92 22.25 17.73
CA MET A 66 20.86 21.86 16.78
C MET A 66 21.31 21.81 15.31
N MET A 67 22.31 22.59 14.94
CA MET A 67 22.83 22.63 13.55
C MET A 67 23.85 21.54 13.22
N LEU A 68 24.24 20.70 14.19
CA LEU A 68 25.29 19.69 14.00
C LEU A 68 24.71 18.28 13.90
N ALA A 69 25.23 17.53 12.93
CA ALA A 69 24.98 16.10 12.82
C ALA A 69 25.49 15.36 14.05
N PHE A 70 24.66 14.50 14.63
CA PHE A 70 25.02 13.58 15.68
C PHE A 70 25.60 12.30 15.07
N SER A 71 26.73 11.81 15.59
CA SER A 71 27.38 10.59 15.10
C SER A 71 27.05 9.39 15.97
N VAL A 72 26.60 8.30 15.35
CA VAL A 72 26.24 7.05 16.00
C VAL A 72 27.24 5.98 15.59
N GLY A 73 27.90 5.35 16.56
CA GLY A 73 28.77 4.19 16.29
C GLY A 73 27.94 2.95 16.00
N PHE A 74 28.46 2.05 15.17
CA PHE A 74 27.87 0.73 15.02
C PHE A 74 28.92 -0.36 14.79
N THR A 75 28.57 -1.59 15.16
CA THR A 75 29.31 -2.79 14.78
C THR A 75 28.37 -3.82 14.18
N ALA A 76 28.68 -4.33 12.99
CA ALA A 76 27.96 -5.42 12.35
C ALA A 76 28.85 -6.67 12.35
N ASP A 77 28.41 -7.70 13.07
CA ASP A 77 29.13 -8.94 13.30
C ASP A 77 28.36 -10.09 12.62
N SER A 78 28.98 -10.73 11.63
CA SER A 78 28.52 -11.98 11.01
C SER A 78 29.53 -13.10 11.29
N GLU A 79 29.19 -14.35 10.94
CA GLU A 79 30.10 -15.50 11.13
C GLU A 79 31.49 -15.29 10.49
N THR A 80 31.54 -14.56 9.38
CA THR A 80 32.75 -14.42 8.55
C THR A 80 33.37 -13.04 8.60
N ARG A 81 32.65 -12.02 9.10
CA ARG A 81 33.09 -10.63 9.01
C ARG A 81 32.59 -9.78 10.16
N ARG A 82 33.51 -8.97 10.69
CA ARG A 82 33.21 -7.85 11.59
C ARG A 82 33.41 -6.53 10.86
N THR A 83 32.39 -5.68 10.86
CA THR A 83 32.43 -4.33 10.30
C THR A 83 32.17 -3.33 11.42
N ARG A 84 32.94 -2.24 11.46
CA ARG A 84 32.72 -1.12 12.39
C ARG A 84 32.63 0.16 11.59
N GLY A 85 31.79 1.09 12.04
CA GLY A 85 31.63 2.37 11.37
C GLY A 85 30.86 3.37 12.19
N THR A 86 30.60 4.51 11.56
CA THR A 86 29.74 5.55 12.11
C THR A 86 28.67 5.95 11.09
N ALA A 87 27.47 6.15 11.60
CA ALA A 87 26.35 6.76 10.90
C ALA A 87 26.08 8.15 11.47
N LYS A 88 25.31 8.97 10.76
CA LYS A 88 24.98 10.32 11.19
C LYS A 88 23.53 10.65 10.93
N PHE A 89 22.92 11.39 11.85
CA PHE A 89 21.59 12.00 11.68
C PHE A 89 21.61 13.41 12.27
N PHE A 90 20.59 14.22 11.98
CA PHE A 90 20.47 15.59 12.51
C PHE A 90 19.32 15.64 13.53
N PRO A 91 19.60 15.81 14.83
CA PRO A 91 18.55 15.82 15.87
C PRO A 91 17.49 16.91 15.67
N ALA A 92 17.87 18.07 15.12
CA ALA A 92 16.93 19.19 14.92
C ALA A 92 15.77 18.85 13.98
N TYR A 93 16.01 18.03 12.94
CA TYR A 93 14.94 17.63 12.01
C TYR A 93 13.87 16.80 12.73
N GLN A 94 14.28 15.94 13.66
CA GLN A 94 13.38 15.12 14.46
C GLN A 94 12.46 15.94 15.36
N LEU A 95 12.92 17.08 15.86
CA LEU A 95 12.10 17.99 16.66
C LEU A 95 11.14 18.81 15.79
N ALA A 96 11.54 19.15 14.57
CA ALA A 96 10.70 19.87 13.62
C ALA A 96 9.53 19.00 13.13
N ASP A 97 9.78 17.72 12.86
CA ASP A 97 8.76 16.75 12.40
C ASP A 97 7.58 16.58 13.38
N ALA A 98 7.78 16.87 14.68
CA ALA A 98 6.71 16.82 15.67
C ALA A 98 5.54 17.75 15.32
N GLN A 99 5.77 18.80 14.51
CA GLN A 99 4.74 19.74 14.07
C GLN A 99 3.91 19.22 12.89
N ALA A 100 4.39 18.18 12.19
CA ALA A 100 3.70 17.54 11.06
C ALA A 100 2.85 16.32 11.47
N ALA A 101 2.70 16.09 12.78
CA ALA A 101 1.94 14.96 13.29
C ALA A 101 0.45 15.01 12.87
N PRO A 102 -0.14 13.88 12.42
CA PRO A 102 -1.58 13.82 12.15
C PRO A 102 -2.40 14.19 13.38
N THR A 103 -3.57 14.80 13.17
CA THR A 103 -4.42 15.40 14.23
C THR A 103 -4.78 14.46 15.40
N ASN A 104 -4.75 13.14 15.19
CA ASN A 104 -5.05 12.12 16.21
C ASN A 104 -3.90 11.15 16.46
N ALA A 105 -2.69 11.42 15.96
CA ALA A 105 -1.56 10.54 16.18
C ALA A 105 -1.10 10.59 17.64
N GLN A 106 -0.65 9.45 18.17
CA GLN A 106 -0.03 9.40 19.50
C GLN A 106 1.16 10.38 19.55
N VAL A 107 1.30 11.13 20.63
CA VAL A 107 2.45 12.04 20.79
C VAL A 107 3.72 11.22 20.98
N LEU A 108 4.73 11.50 20.14
CA LEU A 108 6.08 10.93 20.28
C LEU A 108 6.96 11.88 21.06
N ASN A 109 7.76 11.34 21.99
CA ASN A 109 8.78 12.11 22.67
C ASN A 109 10.07 12.19 21.82
N SER A 110 10.96 13.13 22.17
CA SER A 110 12.22 13.35 21.45
C SER A 110 13.13 12.13 21.45
N SER A 111 13.17 11.36 22.54
CA SER A 111 13.99 10.15 22.64
C SER A 111 13.54 9.08 21.64
N GLN A 112 12.23 8.88 21.46
CA GLN A 112 11.68 7.94 20.48
C GLN A 112 12.07 8.34 19.06
N ARG A 113 11.98 9.62 18.73
CA ARG A 113 12.35 10.13 17.40
C ARG A 113 13.85 10.02 17.15
N HIS A 114 14.69 10.41 18.10
CA HIS A 114 16.15 10.26 17.97
C HIS A 114 16.59 8.81 17.87
N GLN A 115 15.93 7.89 18.57
CA GLN A 115 16.23 6.46 18.46
C GLN A 115 15.88 5.93 17.07
N ALA A 116 14.71 6.28 16.52
CA ALA A 116 14.35 5.94 15.14
C ALA A 116 15.39 6.47 14.15
N ALA A 117 15.82 7.72 14.31
CA ALA A 117 16.86 8.33 13.47
C ALA A 117 18.21 7.62 13.54
N ALA A 118 18.64 7.25 14.75
CA ALA A 118 19.87 6.50 14.94
C ALA A 118 19.81 5.13 14.24
N TYR A 119 18.68 4.42 14.39
CA TYR A 119 18.49 3.10 13.80
C TYR A 119 18.40 3.17 12.26
N ALA A 120 17.62 4.10 11.71
CA ALA A 120 17.53 4.29 10.25
C ALA A 120 18.88 4.68 9.63
N ALA A 121 19.63 5.58 10.28
CA ALA A 121 20.96 5.99 9.81
C ALA A 121 21.95 4.81 9.80
N VAL A 122 21.93 3.96 10.84
CA VAL A 122 22.78 2.76 10.89
C VAL A 122 22.31 1.72 9.87
N ALA A 123 21.01 1.46 9.77
CA ALA A 123 20.41 0.54 8.82
C ALA A 123 20.81 0.89 7.38
N ALA A 124 20.71 2.17 7.00
CA ALA A 124 21.16 2.65 5.70
C ALA A 124 22.67 2.38 5.47
N LYS A 125 23.51 2.51 6.49
CA LYS A 125 24.96 2.24 6.39
C LYS A 125 25.30 0.76 6.22
N VAL A 126 24.49 -0.14 6.76
CA VAL A 126 24.66 -1.59 6.60
C VAL A 126 23.81 -2.18 5.47
N ASN A 127 23.14 -1.32 4.69
CA ASN A 127 22.27 -1.68 3.58
C ASN A 127 21.09 -2.58 3.97
N ILE A 128 20.47 -2.30 5.13
CA ILE A 128 19.16 -2.86 5.47
C ILE A 128 18.10 -2.11 4.67
N ASP A 129 17.19 -2.85 4.03
CA ASP A 129 16.14 -2.28 3.19
C ASP A 129 14.93 -1.83 4.04
N VAL A 130 14.64 -2.57 5.11
CA VAL A 130 13.46 -2.37 5.98
C VAL A 130 13.81 -2.69 7.42
N ILE A 131 13.36 -1.85 8.36
CA ILE A 131 13.41 -2.14 9.79
C ILE A 131 12.06 -2.71 10.24
N VAL A 132 12.05 -3.86 10.88
CA VAL A 132 10.88 -4.46 11.54
C VAL A 132 10.94 -4.15 13.02
N THR A 133 9.97 -3.38 13.52
CA THR A 133 9.95 -2.87 14.90
C THR A 133 8.52 -2.66 15.40
N ASN A 134 8.29 -2.86 16.70
CA ASN A 134 7.04 -2.46 17.37
C ASN A 134 7.15 -1.07 18.02
N ALA A 135 8.21 -0.31 17.71
CA ALA A 135 8.34 1.07 18.16
C ALA A 135 7.15 1.91 17.66
N PRO A 136 6.67 2.89 18.45
CA PRO A 136 5.54 3.75 18.06
C PRO A 136 5.85 4.67 16.88
N THR A 137 7.09 4.66 16.37
CA THR A 137 7.55 5.38 15.17
C THR A 137 7.35 4.59 13.87
N ALA A 138 7.06 3.29 13.94
CA ALA A 138 6.86 2.44 12.77
C ALA A 138 5.67 2.92 11.92
N GLY A 139 5.86 2.99 10.60
CA GLY A 139 4.83 3.34 9.63
C GLY A 139 4.28 4.77 9.75
N ARG A 140 4.93 5.63 10.53
CA ARG A 140 4.45 6.99 10.77
C ARG A 140 4.90 7.96 9.69
N PRO A 141 3.97 8.73 9.09
CA PRO A 141 4.31 9.71 8.06
C PRO A 141 4.95 10.98 8.62
N ASP A 142 4.86 11.22 9.93
CA ASP A 142 5.49 12.35 10.62
C ASP A 142 6.82 11.97 11.28
N VAL A 143 7.48 10.91 10.79
CA VAL A 143 8.83 10.49 11.22
C VAL A 143 9.69 10.39 9.96
N ALA A 144 10.51 11.42 9.69
CA ALA A 144 11.27 11.54 8.45
C ALA A 144 12.22 10.37 8.18
N ASP A 145 12.68 9.69 9.23
CA ASP A 145 13.61 8.57 9.09
C ASP A 145 13.01 7.38 8.33
N ASN A 146 11.68 7.28 8.30
CA ASN A 146 10.97 6.30 7.48
C ASN A 146 11.14 6.55 5.97
N ASP A 147 11.58 7.75 5.57
CA ASP A 147 11.95 8.06 4.17
C ASP A 147 13.40 7.62 3.85
N ILE A 148 14.23 7.34 4.86
CA ILE A 148 15.62 6.85 4.69
C ILE A 148 15.63 5.33 4.64
N VAL A 149 15.10 4.69 5.68
CA VAL A 149 14.86 3.24 5.74
C VAL A 149 13.51 3.06 6.41
N ILE A 150 12.55 2.49 5.69
CA ILE A 150 11.20 2.33 6.20
C ILE A 150 11.18 1.43 7.43
N ALA A 151 10.56 1.90 8.52
CA ALA A 151 10.26 1.09 9.69
C ALA A 151 8.81 0.63 9.65
N VAL A 152 8.57 -0.67 9.80
CA VAL A 152 7.23 -1.29 9.79
C VAL A 152 7.04 -2.24 10.96
N THR A 153 5.79 -2.51 11.30
CA THR A 153 5.43 -3.59 12.23
C THR A 153 5.70 -4.96 11.58
N PRO A 154 5.74 -6.05 12.37
CA PRO A 154 5.85 -7.41 11.82
C PRO A 154 4.84 -7.73 10.71
N ASP A 155 3.58 -7.32 10.86
CA ASP A 155 2.54 -7.53 9.85
C ASP A 155 2.81 -6.70 8.59
N GLY A 156 3.27 -5.45 8.75
CA GLY A 156 3.65 -4.60 7.62
C GLY A 156 4.82 -5.17 6.79
N ALA A 157 5.74 -5.89 7.43
CA ALA A 157 6.85 -6.53 6.74
C ALA A 157 6.39 -7.63 5.76
N VAL A 158 5.28 -8.32 6.04
CA VAL A 158 4.73 -9.37 5.17
C VAL A 158 4.31 -8.80 3.81
N ALA A 159 3.72 -7.61 3.78
CA ALA A 159 3.34 -6.95 2.53
C ALA A 159 4.57 -6.57 1.69
N LEU A 160 5.65 -6.11 2.32
CA LEU A 160 6.91 -5.77 1.65
C LEU A 160 7.62 -7.02 1.11
N ILE A 161 7.61 -8.12 1.87
CA ILE A 161 8.07 -9.43 1.38
C ILE A 161 7.23 -9.86 0.17
N GLY A 162 5.91 -9.71 0.23
CA GLY A 162 5.04 -10.03 -0.90
C GLY A 162 5.33 -9.19 -2.15
N LEU A 163 5.60 -7.89 -2.00
CA LEU A 163 6.09 -7.04 -3.08
C LEU A 163 7.41 -7.58 -3.65
N HIS A 164 8.37 -7.94 -2.80
CA HIS A 164 9.64 -8.52 -3.23
C HIS A 164 9.45 -9.81 -4.03
N LEU A 165 8.57 -10.72 -3.58
CA LEU A 165 8.25 -11.97 -4.30
C LEU A 165 7.64 -11.69 -5.68
N ARG A 166 6.71 -10.73 -5.79
CA ARG A 166 6.09 -10.35 -7.07
C ARG A 166 7.09 -9.72 -8.02
N MET A 167 7.99 -8.88 -7.53
CA MET A 167 9.00 -8.20 -8.35
C MET A 167 10.15 -9.12 -8.78
N THR A 168 10.45 -10.15 -8.00
CA THR A 168 11.44 -11.20 -8.36
C THR A 168 10.83 -12.38 -9.12
N ALA A 169 9.55 -12.29 -9.44
CA ALA A 169 8.77 -13.33 -10.10
C ALA A 169 8.78 -14.69 -9.39
N ASN A 170 8.85 -14.71 -8.05
CA ASN A 170 8.77 -15.91 -7.22
C ASN A 170 7.31 -16.28 -6.89
N PRO A 171 6.76 -17.41 -7.40
CA PRO A 171 5.39 -17.85 -7.10
C PRO A 171 5.27 -18.62 -5.79
N VAL A 172 6.37 -18.84 -5.06
CA VAL A 172 6.38 -19.55 -3.77
C VAL A 172 6.05 -18.57 -2.65
N VAL A 173 4.86 -18.70 -2.10
CA VAL A 173 4.27 -17.80 -1.09
C VAL A 173 4.35 -18.33 0.34
N GLY A 174 4.79 -19.56 0.53
CA GLY A 174 4.98 -20.13 1.86
C GLY A 174 5.97 -21.28 1.80
N VAL A 175 6.84 -21.35 2.80
CA VAL A 175 7.75 -22.48 3.02
C VAL A 175 7.63 -22.82 4.49
N GLU A 176 7.21 -24.04 4.78
CA GLU A 176 7.20 -24.60 6.13
C GLU A 176 8.27 -25.67 6.20
N GLN A 177 9.10 -25.61 7.23
CA GLN A 177 10.19 -26.55 7.45
C GLN A 177 10.09 -27.10 8.87
N GLY A 178 10.54 -28.34 9.05
CA GLY A 178 10.63 -28.93 10.39
C GLY A 178 11.56 -30.14 10.43
N ALA A 179 11.91 -30.55 11.65
CA ALA A 179 12.67 -31.77 11.87
C ALA A 179 11.73 -32.98 11.85
N LEU A 180 12.18 -34.07 11.22
CA LEU A 180 11.53 -35.38 11.33
C LEU A 180 11.91 -36.03 12.67
N ALA A 181 11.00 -36.82 13.23
CA ALA A 181 11.24 -37.48 14.51
C ALA A 181 12.46 -38.41 14.47
N GLY A 182 13.30 -38.35 15.51
CA GLY A 182 14.41 -39.27 15.73
C GLY A 182 15.63 -39.06 14.82
N ASP A 183 16.04 -37.80 14.61
CA ASP A 183 17.16 -37.41 13.72
C ASP A 183 17.01 -37.90 12.27
N ALA A 184 15.78 -38.20 11.84
CA ALA A 184 15.46 -38.76 10.52
C ALA A 184 15.56 -37.74 9.36
N GLY A 185 16.16 -36.57 9.60
CA GLY A 185 16.29 -35.47 8.65
C GLY A 185 15.28 -34.35 8.87
N SER A 186 15.07 -33.54 7.85
CA SER A 186 14.10 -32.44 7.83
C SER A 186 13.05 -32.65 6.75
N TRP A 187 11.88 -32.03 6.92
CA TRP A 187 10.85 -31.90 5.90
C TRP A 187 10.71 -30.43 5.49
N GLU A 188 10.28 -30.23 4.25
CA GLU A 188 9.91 -28.93 3.71
C GLU A 188 8.60 -29.06 2.93
N THR A 189 7.64 -28.18 3.20
CA THR A 189 6.41 -28.03 2.42
C THR A 189 6.36 -26.65 1.82
N THR A 190 6.16 -26.60 0.51
CA THR A 190 6.09 -25.36 -0.25
C THR A 190 4.66 -25.06 -0.66
N LEU A 191 4.16 -23.87 -0.33
CA LEU A 191 2.92 -23.32 -0.88
C LEU A 191 3.25 -22.43 -2.08
N SER A 192 2.75 -22.80 -3.25
CA SER A 192 2.98 -22.06 -4.50
C SER A 192 1.68 -21.70 -5.21
N THR A 193 1.70 -20.55 -5.89
CA THR A 193 0.64 -20.13 -6.81
C THR A 193 0.81 -20.69 -8.22
N GLY A 194 1.92 -21.37 -8.50
CA GLY A 194 2.31 -21.88 -9.82
C GLY A 194 2.79 -20.78 -10.77
N THR A 195 2.10 -19.64 -10.81
CA THR A 195 2.48 -18.46 -11.63
C THR A 195 2.31 -17.16 -10.85
N ILE A 196 3.04 -16.14 -11.26
CA ILE A 196 2.86 -14.77 -10.75
C ILE A 196 1.51 -14.19 -11.15
N GLU A 197 0.99 -14.56 -12.32
CA GLU A 197 -0.37 -14.19 -12.72
C GLU A 197 -1.38 -14.69 -11.68
N ASN A 198 -1.28 -15.94 -11.25
CA ASN A 198 -2.14 -16.49 -10.20
C ASN A 198 -1.94 -15.78 -8.85
N LEU A 199 -0.70 -15.40 -8.51
CA LEU A 199 -0.41 -14.64 -7.29
C LEU A 199 -1.15 -13.30 -7.28
N TYR A 200 -1.02 -12.50 -8.34
CA TYR A 200 -1.82 -11.27 -8.48
C TYR A 200 -3.31 -11.55 -8.46
N ASN A 201 -3.74 -12.61 -9.14
CA ASN A 201 -5.14 -12.93 -9.27
C ASN A 201 -5.80 -13.33 -7.94
N TRP A 202 -5.07 -14.02 -7.06
CA TRP A 202 -5.54 -14.47 -5.75
C TRP A 202 -5.35 -13.40 -4.67
N GLY A 203 -4.25 -12.64 -4.72
CA GLY A 203 -4.01 -11.47 -3.87
C GLY A 203 -5.06 -10.41 -4.01
N LEU A 204 -5.37 -10.05 -5.26
CA LEU A 204 -6.36 -9.01 -5.57
C LEU A 204 -7.75 -9.36 -5.02
N VAL A 205 -8.23 -10.58 -5.29
CA VAL A 205 -9.60 -10.99 -4.91
C VAL A 205 -9.73 -11.46 -3.47
N SER A 206 -8.63 -11.58 -2.72
CA SER A 206 -8.63 -12.08 -1.34
C SER A 206 -9.64 -11.40 -0.41
N HIS A 207 -9.93 -10.12 -0.65
CA HIS A 207 -10.93 -9.34 0.08
C HIS A 207 -12.06 -8.80 -0.83
N MET A 208 -12.25 -9.39 -2.02
CA MET A 208 -13.32 -9.05 -2.97
C MET A 208 -14.34 -10.19 -3.09
N ARG A 209 -14.87 -10.62 -1.94
CA ARG A 209 -15.76 -11.78 -1.83
C ARG A 209 -17.04 -11.63 -2.64
N TYR A 210 -17.73 -10.49 -2.52
CA TYR A 210 -18.97 -10.25 -3.25
C TYR A 210 -18.72 -10.21 -4.75
N PHE A 211 -17.59 -9.64 -5.18
CA PHE A 211 -17.16 -9.68 -6.57
C PHE A 211 -16.95 -11.12 -7.08
N GLU A 212 -16.30 -12.00 -6.30
CA GLU A 212 -16.14 -13.41 -6.68
C GLU A 212 -17.47 -14.17 -6.71
N ILE A 213 -18.32 -13.97 -5.69
CA ILE A 213 -19.67 -14.55 -5.64
C ILE A 213 -20.49 -14.09 -6.84
N PHE A 214 -20.39 -12.82 -7.25
CA PHE A 214 -21.15 -12.31 -8.38
C PHE A 214 -20.81 -13.07 -9.67
N GLN A 215 -19.54 -13.35 -9.91
CA GLN A 215 -19.12 -14.10 -11.09
C GLN A 215 -19.66 -15.55 -11.06
N LEU A 216 -19.70 -16.18 -9.88
CA LEU A 216 -20.26 -17.52 -9.71
C LEU A 216 -21.77 -17.53 -9.98
N LEU A 217 -22.52 -16.59 -9.40
CA LEU A 217 -23.96 -16.45 -9.62
C LEU A 217 -24.29 -16.16 -11.09
N ALA A 218 -23.55 -15.24 -11.73
CA ALA A 218 -23.71 -14.95 -13.16
C ALA A 218 -23.44 -16.18 -14.03
N THR A 219 -22.50 -17.04 -13.63
CA THR A 219 -22.24 -18.31 -14.33
C THR A 219 -23.40 -19.29 -14.17
N GLN A 220 -23.96 -19.40 -12.96
CA GLN A 220 -25.11 -20.28 -12.68
C GLN A 220 -26.37 -19.84 -13.45
N GLU A 221 -26.60 -18.54 -13.57
CA GLU A 221 -27.69 -17.95 -14.35
C GLU A 221 -27.42 -17.93 -15.87
N ALA A 222 -26.30 -18.50 -16.33
CA ALA A 222 -25.85 -18.49 -17.72
C ALA A 222 -25.77 -17.08 -18.36
N ASP A 223 -25.55 -16.03 -17.55
CA ASP A 223 -25.35 -14.65 -18.02
C ASP A 223 -23.90 -14.45 -18.48
N SER A 224 -23.62 -14.92 -19.70
CA SER A 224 -22.29 -14.84 -20.30
C SER A 224 -21.76 -13.41 -20.43
N ALA A 225 -22.65 -12.42 -20.57
CA ALA A 225 -22.27 -11.01 -20.70
C ALA A 225 -21.73 -10.48 -19.37
N THR A 226 -22.40 -10.76 -18.25
CA THR A 226 -21.91 -10.41 -16.91
C THR A 226 -20.62 -11.15 -16.58
N VAL A 227 -20.55 -12.46 -16.86
CA VAL A 227 -19.31 -13.25 -16.62
C VAL A 227 -18.13 -12.65 -17.40
N THR A 228 -18.33 -12.26 -18.66
CA THR A 228 -17.29 -11.64 -19.48
C THR A 228 -16.86 -10.28 -18.93
N ALA A 229 -17.82 -9.46 -18.50
CA ALA A 229 -17.55 -8.16 -17.89
C ALA A 229 -16.73 -8.30 -16.59
N LEU A 230 -17.14 -9.20 -15.69
CA LEU A 230 -16.46 -9.44 -14.41
C LEU A 230 -15.05 -10.00 -14.61
N ARG A 231 -14.85 -10.96 -15.52
CA ARG A 231 -13.51 -11.44 -15.90
C ARG A 231 -12.63 -10.32 -16.44
N SER A 232 -13.19 -9.44 -17.27
CA SER A 232 -12.46 -8.30 -17.83
C SER A 232 -12.07 -7.31 -16.75
N ILE A 233 -12.97 -6.99 -15.82
CA ILE A 233 -12.69 -6.14 -14.65
C ILE A 233 -11.54 -6.75 -13.83
N ARG A 234 -11.64 -8.05 -13.49
CA ARG A 234 -10.62 -8.77 -12.73
C ARG A 234 -9.22 -8.66 -13.36
N VAL A 235 -9.12 -8.93 -14.67
CA VAL A 235 -7.85 -8.80 -15.41
C VAL A 235 -7.31 -7.37 -15.39
N ARG A 236 -8.18 -6.36 -15.50
CA ARG A 236 -7.76 -4.95 -15.47
C ARG A 236 -7.24 -4.57 -14.09
N LEU A 237 -7.96 -4.92 -13.02
CA LEU A 237 -7.51 -4.67 -11.65
C LEU A 237 -6.19 -5.37 -11.32
N THR A 238 -5.99 -6.61 -11.79
CA THR A 238 -4.70 -7.31 -11.67
C THR A 238 -3.58 -6.55 -12.38
N ARG A 239 -3.84 -5.99 -13.56
CA ARG A 239 -2.85 -5.18 -14.29
C ARG A 239 -2.59 -3.83 -13.62
N ALA A 240 -3.59 -3.22 -12.98
CA ALA A 240 -3.43 -2.02 -12.18
C ALA A 240 -2.51 -2.29 -10.98
N ALA A 241 -2.76 -3.37 -10.22
CA ALA A 241 -1.91 -3.79 -9.11
C ALA A 241 -0.45 -4.05 -9.54
N ARG A 242 -0.25 -4.68 -10.70
CA ARG A 242 1.10 -4.89 -11.25
C ARG A 242 1.78 -3.58 -11.65
N ALA A 243 1.03 -2.61 -12.17
CA ALA A 243 1.55 -1.30 -12.50
C ALA A 243 1.96 -0.54 -11.23
N LEU A 244 1.15 -0.61 -10.16
CA LEU A 244 1.50 -0.10 -8.84
C LEU A 244 2.81 -0.73 -8.32
N ASP A 245 2.94 -2.06 -8.36
CA ASP A 245 4.16 -2.71 -7.88
C ASP A 245 5.40 -2.29 -8.69
N HIS A 246 5.28 -2.10 -10.01
CA HIS A 246 6.36 -1.55 -10.82
C HIS A 246 6.72 -0.11 -10.42
N MET A 247 5.72 0.72 -10.07
CA MET A 247 5.94 2.06 -9.56
C MET A 247 6.69 2.02 -8.22
N LEU A 248 6.20 1.22 -7.26
CA LEU A 248 6.82 1.09 -5.94
C LEU A 248 8.26 0.55 -6.03
N ALA A 249 8.50 -0.42 -6.90
CA ALA A 249 9.83 -0.97 -7.13
C ALA A 249 10.78 0.01 -7.85
N ALA A 250 10.24 0.90 -8.68
CA ALA A 250 11.04 1.96 -9.28
C ALA A 250 11.43 3.01 -8.23
N LEU A 251 10.47 3.40 -7.35
CA LEU A 251 10.68 4.34 -6.26
C LEU A 251 11.65 3.84 -5.17
N SER A 252 11.79 2.52 -5.01
CA SER A 252 12.76 1.95 -4.06
C SER A 252 14.21 1.99 -4.56
N ASN A 253 14.46 2.40 -5.80
CA ASN A 253 15.83 2.61 -6.28
C ASN A 253 16.41 3.88 -5.66
N PRO A 254 17.67 3.84 -5.17
CA PRO A 254 18.31 5.01 -4.62
C PRO A 254 18.42 6.11 -5.69
N LEU A 255 17.80 7.26 -5.41
CA LEU A 255 17.92 8.47 -6.20
C LEU A 255 19.36 9.00 -6.05
N ASN A 256 20.22 8.63 -6.99
CA ASN A 256 21.48 9.35 -7.20
C ASN A 256 21.30 10.28 -8.41
N ASN A 257 22.04 11.39 -8.45
CA ASN A 257 21.91 12.47 -9.43
C ASN A 257 22.02 12.03 -10.91
N TYR A 258 22.34 10.77 -11.19
CA TYR A 258 22.45 10.23 -12.56
C TYR A 258 21.22 9.41 -13.00
N ARG A 259 20.34 9.00 -12.08
CA ARG A 259 19.20 8.11 -12.35
C ARG A 259 17.84 8.75 -12.07
N GLU A 260 17.84 10.00 -11.60
CA GLU A 260 16.63 10.71 -11.21
C GLU A 260 15.58 10.74 -12.34
N ALA A 261 15.97 11.16 -13.54
CA ALA A 261 15.08 11.22 -14.70
C ALA A 261 14.51 9.84 -15.07
N ASP A 262 15.32 8.78 -14.97
CA ASP A 262 14.88 7.41 -15.27
C ASP A 262 13.85 6.93 -14.24
N VAL A 263 14.04 7.25 -12.96
CA VAL A 263 13.08 6.89 -11.90
C VAL A 263 11.79 7.69 -12.07
N ILE A 264 11.86 8.99 -12.34
CA ILE A 264 10.66 9.82 -12.60
C ILE A 264 9.86 9.28 -13.79
N GLU A 265 10.52 9.02 -14.93
CA GLU A 265 9.84 8.51 -16.12
C GLU A 265 9.23 7.12 -15.87
N THR A 266 10.00 6.20 -15.28
CA THR A 266 9.53 4.83 -15.02
C THR A 266 8.33 4.81 -14.06
N THR A 267 8.35 5.68 -13.04
CA THR A 267 7.29 5.77 -12.04
C THR A 267 6.04 6.45 -12.61
N ALA A 268 6.20 7.52 -13.39
CA ALA A 268 5.10 8.17 -14.10
C ALA A 268 4.43 7.21 -15.10
N GLU A 269 5.20 6.50 -15.93
CA GLU A 269 4.64 5.50 -16.88
C GLU A 269 3.92 4.37 -16.15
N ALA A 270 4.44 3.92 -15.01
CA ALA A 270 3.77 2.92 -14.17
C ALA A 270 2.43 3.44 -13.62
N PHE A 271 2.40 4.68 -13.11
CA PHE A 271 1.19 5.32 -12.61
C PHE A 271 0.15 5.54 -13.72
N ASP A 272 0.57 5.97 -14.91
CA ASP A 272 -0.32 6.13 -16.08
C ASP A 272 -1.00 4.81 -16.45
N ARG A 273 -0.26 3.70 -16.42
CA ARG A 273 -0.81 2.35 -16.67
C ARG A 273 -1.78 1.93 -15.57
N GLU A 274 -1.47 2.24 -14.31
CA GLU A 274 -2.39 1.98 -13.19
C GLU A 274 -3.74 2.69 -13.41
N LEU A 275 -3.71 3.99 -13.67
CA LEU A 275 -4.89 4.81 -13.94
C LEU A 275 -5.68 4.31 -15.16
N LEU A 276 -4.98 3.94 -16.23
CA LEU A 276 -5.59 3.35 -17.42
C LEU A 276 -6.40 2.09 -17.07
N TYR A 277 -5.83 1.19 -16.28
CA TYR A 277 -6.47 -0.07 -15.94
C TYR A 277 -7.60 0.10 -14.91
N LEU A 278 -7.47 1.00 -13.95
CA LEU A 278 -8.56 1.36 -13.02
C LEU A 278 -9.74 1.98 -13.77
N ALA A 279 -9.49 2.99 -14.62
CA ALA A 279 -10.53 3.62 -15.43
C ALA A 279 -11.24 2.62 -16.34
N ALA A 280 -10.49 1.67 -16.94
CA ALA A 280 -11.08 0.61 -17.75
C ALA A 280 -11.98 -0.34 -16.93
N ALA A 281 -11.62 -0.67 -15.69
CA ALA A 281 -12.46 -1.46 -14.80
C ALA A 281 -13.76 -0.72 -14.45
N PHE A 282 -13.67 0.58 -14.11
CA PHE A 282 -14.81 1.43 -13.81
C PHE A 282 -15.74 1.64 -15.02
N ASP A 283 -15.17 1.81 -16.22
CA ASP A 283 -15.93 1.90 -17.47
C ASP A 283 -16.76 0.62 -17.71
N ILE A 284 -16.14 -0.57 -17.57
CA ILE A 284 -16.82 -1.85 -17.81
C ILE A 284 -17.95 -2.04 -16.81
N TYR A 285 -17.69 -1.79 -15.51
CA TYR A 285 -18.72 -1.95 -14.49
C TYR A 285 -19.83 -0.91 -14.66
N GLY A 286 -19.45 0.34 -14.92
CA GLY A 286 -20.34 1.47 -15.15
C GLY A 286 -21.32 1.24 -16.30
N ARG A 287 -20.89 0.56 -17.36
CA ARG A 287 -21.75 0.17 -18.49
C ARG A 287 -22.58 -1.07 -18.21
N ARG A 288 -22.07 -2.03 -17.43
CA ARG A 288 -22.79 -3.28 -17.17
C ARG A 288 -23.98 -3.08 -16.23
N TYR A 289 -23.81 -2.31 -15.17
CA TYR A 289 -24.84 -2.16 -14.14
C TYR A 289 -26.20 -1.63 -14.66
N PRO A 290 -26.27 -0.59 -15.51
CA PRO A 290 -27.55 -0.13 -16.06
C PRO A 290 -28.30 -1.18 -16.89
N LEU A 291 -27.58 -2.14 -17.47
CA LEU A 291 -28.16 -3.28 -18.22
C LEU A 291 -28.64 -4.40 -17.29
N LEU A 292 -28.17 -4.44 -16.03
CA LEU A 292 -28.70 -5.33 -15.01
C LEU A 292 -30.00 -4.77 -14.42
N ILE A 293 -30.11 -3.44 -14.30
CA ILE A 293 -31.34 -2.77 -13.87
C ILE A 293 -32.45 -2.94 -14.91
N ASP A 294 -32.10 -2.84 -16.19
CA ASP A 294 -33.06 -2.99 -17.29
C ASP A 294 -32.37 -3.68 -18.49
N PRO A 295 -32.54 -5.02 -18.60
CA PRO A 295 -31.93 -5.84 -19.65
C PRO A 295 -32.43 -5.53 -21.07
N THR A 296 -33.51 -4.76 -21.23
CA THR A 296 -34.10 -4.46 -22.55
C THR A 296 -33.37 -3.32 -23.28
N ARG A 297 -32.49 -2.62 -22.57
CA ARG A 297 -31.71 -1.48 -23.07
C ARG A 297 -30.66 -1.90 -24.10
N ASP A 298 -30.46 -1.06 -25.12
CA ASP A 298 -29.39 -1.26 -26.12
C ASP A 298 -28.01 -0.95 -25.52
N PRO A 299 -27.10 -1.94 -25.38
CA PRO A 299 -25.76 -1.74 -24.82
C PRO A 299 -24.95 -0.64 -25.50
N LYS A 300 -25.20 -0.34 -26.79
CA LYS A 300 -24.45 0.68 -27.55
C LYS A 300 -24.66 2.11 -27.03
N ASN A 301 -25.77 2.35 -26.34
CA ASN A 301 -26.14 3.67 -25.83
C ASN A 301 -25.57 3.95 -24.43
N PHE A 302 -24.95 2.98 -23.77
CA PHE A 302 -24.37 3.13 -22.43
C PHE A 302 -22.87 3.36 -22.53
N ARG A 303 -22.47 4.63 -22.43
CA ARG A 303 -21.06 5.08 -22.38
C ARG A 303 -20.67 5.64 -21.01
N GLN A 304 -21.47 5.33 -19.99
CA GLN A 304 -21.23 5.77 -18.61
C GLN A 304 -20.09 4.97 -17.97
N SER A 305 -19.47 5.55 -16.95
CA SER A 305 -18.42 4.93 -16.17
C SER A 305 -18.71 5.10 -14.69
N LEU A 306 -18.37 4.09 -13.89
CA LEU A 306 -18.53 4.12 -12.44
C LEU A 306 -17.70 5.24 -11.79
N ASP A 307 -16.68 5.76 -12.46
CA ASP A 307 -15.84 6.87 -12.00
C ASP A 307 -16.38 8.27 -12.34
N GLY A 308 -17.55 8.36 -12.95
CA GLY A 308 -18.16 9.63 -13.33
C GLY A 308 -18.74 10.37 -12.12
N LYS A 309 -18.44 11.66 -11.97
CA LYS A 309 -18.93 12.56 -10.89
C LYS A 309 -20.42 12.44 -10.53
N GLY A 310 -21.30 12.19 -11.51
CA GLY A 310 -22.74 12.03 -11.30
C GLY A 310 -23.24 10.59 -11.19
N TYR A 311 -22.38 9.60 -11.42
CA TYR A 311 -22.81 8.22 -11.68
C TYR A 311 -23.64 7.61 -10.55
N ILE A 312 -23.17 7.75 -9.30
CA ILE A 312 -23.88 7.23 -8.12
C ILE A 312 -25.27 7.86 -8.00
N LYS A 313 -25.35 9.19 -8.11
CA LYS A 313 -26.61 9.94 -8.04
C LYS A 313 -27.57 9.56 -9.17
N ASP A 314 -27.06 9.45 -10.38
CA ASP A 314 -27.87 9.30 -11.58
C ASP A 314 -28.36 7.86 -11.80
N HIS A 315 -27.65 6.85 -11.27
CA HIS A 315 -27.92 5.44 -11.55
C HIS A 315 -28.12 4.56 -10.31
N VAL A 316 -27.57 4.93 -9.16
CA VAL A 316 -27.51 4.03 -7.98
C VAL A 316 -28.46 4.50 -6.89
N GLU A 317 -28.47 5.79 -6.56
CA GLU A 317 -29.34 6.38 -5.52
C GLU A 317 -30.84 6.29 -5.84
N LYS A 318 -31.19 6.08 -7.11
CA LYS A 318 -32.59 5.85 -7.53
C LYS A 318 -33.08 4.45 -7.17
N GLU A 319 -32.17 3.49 -7.05
CA GLU A 319 -32.51 2.08 -6.92
C GLU A 319 -32.31 1.54 -5.50
N TYR A 320 -31.53 2.23 -4.66
CA TYR A 320 -31.17 1.76 -3.32
C TYR A 320 -31.28 2.87 -2.28
N ASP A 321 -31.62 2.47 -1.05
CA ASP A 321 -31.68 3.37 0.09
C ASP A 321 -30.32 3.99 0.42
N ALA A 322 -30.31 5.27 0.79
CA ALA A 322 -29.09 6.02 1.08
C ALA A 322 -28.23 5.39 2.19
N SER A 323 -28.84 4.71 3.17
CA SER A 323 -28.10 4.03 4.24
C SER A 323 -27.23 2.87 3.75
N LEU A 324 -27.57 2.27 2.60
CA LEU A 324 -26.82 1.19 1.98
C LEU A 324 -25.63 1.70 1.15
N LEU A 325 -25.62 2.99 0.81
CA LEU A 325 -24.68 3.59 -0.13
C LEU A 325 -23.52 4.33 0.53
N VAL A 326 -23.44 4.33 1.88
CA VAL A 326 -22.43 5.10 2.64
C VAL A 326 -21.01 4.81 2.16
N ASP A 327 -20.61 3.52 2.10
CA ASP A 327 -19.28 3.15 1.64
C ASP A 327 -19.07 3.41 0.16
N VAL A 328 -20.08 3.13 -0.68
CA VAL A 328 -20.02 3.40 -2.12
C VAL A 328 -19.79 4.89 -2.38
N GLN A 329 -20.52 5.77 -1.68
CA GLN A 329 -20.37 7.21 -1.79
C GLN A 329 -19.01 7.69 -1.29
N ARG A 330 -18.54 7.18 -0.15
CA ARG A 330 -17.21 7.50 0.41
C ARG A 330 -16.09 7.13 -0.55
N LEU A 331 -16.13 5.92 -1.12
CA LEU A 331 -15.07 5.40 -1.99
C LEU A 331 -15.12 5.97 -3.40
N HIS A 332 -16.30 6.30 -3.91
CA HIS A 332 -16.48 6.89 -5.25
C HIS A 332 -15.73 8.21 -5.44
N VAL A 333 -15.50 8.98 -4.37
CA VAL A 333 -14.73 10.23 -4.45
C VAL A 333 -13.34 9.97 -5.05
N TYR A 334 -12.66 8.89 -4.66
CA TYR A 334 -11.35 8.54 -5.22
C TYR A 334 -11.44 8.08 -6.69
N ALA A 335 -12.52 7.39 -7.08
CA ALA A 335 -12.73 7.04 -8.48
C ALA A 335 -12.85 8.30 -9.37
N THR A 336 -13.54 9.35 -8.90
CA THR A 336 -13.62 10.61 -9.63
C THR A 336 -12.25 11.31 -9.76
N VAL A 337 -11.37 11.17 -8.76
CA VAL A 337 -9.98 11.63 -8.85
C VAL A 337 -9.24 10.83 -9.93
N CYS A 338 -9.34 9.50 -9.95
CA CYS A 338 -8.78 8.67 -11.04
C CYS A 338 -9.24 9.15 -12.42
N LYS A 339 -10.52 9.52 -12.56
CA LYS A 339 -11.08 10.00 -13.82
C LYS A 339 -10.41 11.29 -14.29
N VAL A 340 -10.23 12.25 -13.38
CA VAL A 340 -9.60 13.54 -13.71
C VAL A 340 -8.13 13.36 -14.06
N LEU A 341 -7.38 12.58 -13.27
CA LEU A 341 -5.99 12.25 -13.59
C LEU A 341 -5.85 11.56 -14.93
N ARG A 342 -6.71 10.56 -15.21
CA ARG A 342 -6.75 9.88 -16.49
C ARG A 342 -7.07 10.82 -17.64
N ASN A 343 -7.94 11.81 -17.45
CA ASN A 343 -8.27 12.79 -18.49
C ASN A 343 -7.08 13.71 -18.79
N HIS A 344 -6.33 14.14 -17.76
CA HIS A 344 -5.10 14.90 -17.96
C HIS A 344 -4.07 14.12 -18.81
N ILE A 345 -4.01 12.79 -18.71
CA ILE A 345 -3.17 11.95 -19.60
C ILE A 345 -3.61 12.02 -21.08
N HIS A 346 -4.91 12.25 -21.38
CA HIS A 346 -5.35 12.43 -22.78
C HIS A 346 -4.92 13.78 -23.34
N ASP A 347 -4.82 14.79 -22.49
CA ASP A 347 -4.53 16.18 -22.87
C ASP A 347 -3.03 16.51 -22.78
N GLY A 348 -2.25 15.73 -22.03
CA GLY A 348 -0.82 15.94 -21.83
C GLY A 348 -0.16 14.88 -20.93
N ILE A 349 1.05 15.18 -20.45
CA ILE A 349 1.78 14.34 -19.50
C ILE A 349 1.41 14.77 -18.08
N LEU A 350 1.18 13.82 -17.17
CA LEU A 350 0.96 14.17 -15.77
C LEU A 350 2.17 14.91 -15.21
N PRO A 351 1.97 15.98 -14.42
CA PRO A 351 3.06 16.82 -13.91
C PRO A 351 3.73 16.14 -12.69
N VAL A 352 4.37 15.00 -12.93
CA VAL A 352 5.12 14.21 -11.95
C VAL A 352 6.57 14.66 -11.97
N ASN A 353 7.10 15.00 -10.80
CA ASN A 353 8.51 15.40 -10.67
C ASN A 353 9.03 15.10 -9.27
N GLN A 354 10.32 15.37 -9.06
CA GLN A 354 10.95 15.34 -7.76
C GLN A 354 10.63 16.63 -6.98
N HIS A 355 10.23 16.47 -5.73
CA HIS A 355 9.90 17.55 -4.81
C HIS A 355 10.56 17.30 -3.45
N LEU A 356 10.87 18.36 -2.71
CA LEU A 356 11.30 18.21 -1.33
C LEU A 356 10.22 17.47 -0.55
N GLY A 357 10.64 16.47 0.23
CA GLY A 357 9.77 15.61 1.01
C GLY A 357 8.96 16.38 2.05
N ARG A 358 8.02 15.68 2.69
CA ARG A 358 7.15 16.26 3.73
C ARG A 358 7.93 16.76 4.95
N SER A 359 9.12 16.22 5.16
CA SER A 359 10.02 16.56 6.25
C SER A 359 11.13 17.50 5.77
N TYR A 360 10.97 18.79 6.01
CA TYR A 360 11.98 19.87 6.00
C TYR A 360 13.23 19.65 5.10
N GLY A 361 13.02 19.25 3.85
CA GLY A 361 14.03 19.20 2.79
C GLY A 361 15.22 18.26 3.00
N ASN A 362 15.15 17.24 3.87
CA ASN A 362 16.25 16.28 4.03
C ASN A 362 16.23 15.15 2.99
N THR A 363 15.09 14.94 2.32
CA THR A 363 14.84 13.93 1.30
C THR A 363 14.03 14.52 0.15
N PHE A 364 14.07 13.84 -0.98
CA PHE A 364 13.28 14.17 -2.15
C PHE A 364 12.31 13.02 -2.45
N ASN A 365 11.04 13.36 -2.69
CA ASN A 365 9.99 12.42 -3.06
C ASN A 365 9.55 12.68 -4.50
N ILE A 366 9.11 11.63 -5.19
CA ILE A 366 8.46 11.78 -6.49
C ILE A 366 6.98 12.02 -6.25
N ALA A 367 6.49 13.15 -6.74
CA ALA A 367 5.15 13.62 -6.42
C ALA A 367 4.46 14.21 -7.65
N LEU A 368 3.14 14.16 -7.63
CA LEU A 368 2.24 14.78 -8.59
C LEU A 368 1.97 16.23 -8.19
N ASN A 369 2.26 17.18 -9.07
CA ASN A 369 1.98 18.59 -8.85
C ASN A 369 0.48 18.90 -9.01
N LEU A 370 -0.21 19.17 -7.89
CA LEU A 370 -1.63 19.47 -7.86
C LEU A 370 -1.94 20.90 -8.33
N ASP A 371 -1.01 21.84 -8.24
CA ASP A 371 -1.19 23.23 -8.68
C ASP A 371 -1.31 23.35 -10.20
N ALA A 372 -0.76 22.38 -10.94
CA ALA A 372 -0.95 22.25 -12.37
C ALA A 372 -2.35 21.70 -12.77
N MET A 373 -3.18 21.29 -11.80
CA MET A 373 -4.51 20.72 -12.02
C MET A 373 -5.56 21.45 -11.18
N PRO A 374 -6.07 22.61 -11.64
CA PRO A 374 -7.02 23.44 -10.89
C PRO A 374 -8.28 22.69 -10.43
N GLU A 375 -8.69 21.63 -11.15
CA GLU A 375 -9.85 20.83 -10.81
C GLU A 375 -9.66 20.07 -9.48
N LEU A 376 -8.41 19.72 -9.15
CA LEU A 376 -7.99 18.98 -7.95
C LEU A 376 -7.50 19.91 -6.82
N GLN A 377 -7.83 21.20 -6.87
CA GLN A 377 -7.53 22.11 -5.76
C GLN A 377 -8.60 22.02 -4.65
N PRO A 378 -8.23 22.17 -3.36
CA PRO A 378 -9.20 22.19 -2.27
C PRO A 378 -10.32 23.21 -2.50
N GLY A 379 -11.57 22.80 -2.30
CA GLY A 379 -12.74 23.64 -2.53
C GLY A 379 -13.21 23.69 -3.99
N SER A 380 -12.46 23.12 -4.94
CA SER A 380 -12.97 22.87 -6.29
C SER A 380 -14.13 21.89 -6.24
N THR A 381 -15.23 22.25 -6.92
CA THR A 381 -16.35 21.33 -7.13
C THR A 381 -16.24 20.60 -8.46
N ALA A 382 -15.17 20.82 -9.26
CA ALA A 382 -15.05 20.29 -10.61
C ALA A 382 -14.99 18.75 -10.63
N VAL A 383 -14.24 18.16 -9.70
CA VAL A 383 -14.03 16.70 -9.57
C VAL A 383 -15.21 16.04 -8.87
N ASP A 384 -15.44 16.38 -7.60
CA ASP A 384 -16.54 15.87 -6.79
C ASP A 384 -16.80 16.86 -5.65
N THR A 385 -18.07 17.17 -5.37
CA THR A 385 -18.45 18.11 -4.30
C THR A 385 -18.15 17.59 -2.90
N ARG A 386 -17.87 16.29 -2.75
CA ARG A 386 -17.58 15.63 -1.47
C ARG A 386 -16.08 15.55 -1.16
N LEU A 387 -15.22 16.03 -2.06
CA LEU A 387 -13.78 16.03 -1.84
C LEU A 387 -13.42 16.97 -0.68
N THR A 388 -12.82 16.43 0.37
CA THR A 388 -12.44 17.15 1.61
C THR A 388 -10.94 17.09 1.86
N GLN A 389 -10.43 17.86 2.82
CA GLN A 389 -9.02 17.82 3.21
C GLN A 389 -8.56 16.40 3.60
N ALA A 390 -9.39 15.62 4.30
CA ALA A 390 -9.06 14.24 4.66
C ALA A 390 -8.80 13.34 3.44
N HIS A 391 -9.43 13.62 2.30
CA HIS A 391 -9.13 12.90 1.05
C HIS A 391 -7.77 13.29 0.48
N TYR A 392 -7.41 14.58 0.53
CA TYR A 392 -6.07 15.04 0.14
C TYR A 392 -5.00 14.47 1.07
N ASP A 393 -5.24 14.41 2.37
CA ASP A 393 -4.33 13.81 3.33
C ASP A 393 -4.14 12.31 3.04
N SER A 394 -5.23 11.60 2.66
CA SER A 394 -5.18 10.18 2.26
C SER A 394 -4.47 9.95 0.93
N LEU A 395 -4.52 10.92 0.00
CA LEU A 395 -3.71 10.93 -1.22
C LEU A 395 -2.25 11.33 -0.93
N GLY A 396 -1.94 11.67 0.32
CA GLY A 396 -0.59 12.06 0.70
C GLY A 396 -0.19 13.42 0.17
N ALA A 397 -1.12 14.38 0.14
CA ALA A 397 -0.87 15.73 -0.32
C ALA A 397 -0.19 16.59 0.76
N TRP A 398 0.77 17.43 0.35
CA TRP A 398 1.42 18.42 1.20
C TRP A 398 1.79 19.68 0.43
N GLN A 399 2.20 20.71 1.16
CA GLN A 399 2.84 21.89 0.58
C GLN A 399 4.34 21.63 0.51
N ALA A 400 4.87 21.39 -0.68
CA ALA A 400 6.29 21.22 -0.89
C ALA A 400 6.99 22.57 -0.95
N ASP A 401 8.07 22.70 -0.19
CA ASP A 401 9.00 23.81 -0.33
C ASP A 401 9.73 23.71 -1.68
N PRO A 402 10.06 24.85 -2.29
CA PRO A 402 10.83 24.87 -3.52
C PRO A 402 12.27 24.41 -3.25
N ALA A 403 12.84 23.64 -4.19
CA ALA A 403 14.29 23.37 -4.18
C ALA A 403 15.11 24.64 -4.45
N ASP A 404 14.55 25.58 -5.23
CA ASP A 404 15.15 26.87 -5.55
C ASP A 404 14.74 27.96 -4.56
N ALA A 405 15.70 28.69 -4.00
CA ALA A 405 15.52 29.68 -2.93
C ALA A 405 14.54 30.85 -3.24
N PHE A 406 14.10 31.00 -4.49
CA PHE A 406 13.20 32.08 -4.94
C PHE A 406 11.94 31.57 -5.63
N ALA A 407 11.74 30.25 -5.73
CA ALA A 407 10.50 29.71 -6.26
C ALA A 407 9.38 29.75 -5.20
N ASN A 408 8.14 29.58 -5.64
CA ASN A 408 7.00 29.52 -4.72
C ASN A 408 6.79 28.08 -4.24
N PRO A 409 6.35 27.88 -2.98
CA PRO A 409 5.88 26.57 -2.54
C PRO A 409 4.76 26.05 -3.44
N MET A 410 4.71 24.74 -3.63
CA MET A 410 3.74 24.08 -4.51
C MET A 410 2.96 23.02 -3.77
N LYS A 411 1.67 22.86 -4.08
CA LYS A 411 0.90 21.74 -3.55
C LYS A 411 1.15 20.50 -4.39
N VAL A 412 1.59 19.42 -3.75
CA VAL A 412 1.92 18.15 -4.41
C VAL A 412 1.30 16.97 -3.68
N ALA A 413 1.17 15.82 -4.35
CA ALA A 413 0.72 14.56 -3.76
C ALA A 413 1.72 13.44 -4.04
N ASP A 414 2.05 12.66 -3.01
CA ASP A 414 3.11 11.65 -3.08
C ASP A 414 2.65 10.55 -4.03
N LEU A 415 3.49 10.19 -5.00
CA LEU A 415 3.05 9.32 -6.09
C LEU A 415 2.75 7.91 -5.57
N ALA A 416 3.59 7.36 -4.68
CA ALA A 416 3.35 6.06 -4.04
C ALA A 416 2.06 6.06 -3.23
N THR A 417 1.89 7.04 -2.33
CA THR A 417 0.69 7.18 -1.49
C THR A 417 -0.56 7.33 -2.36
N THR A 418 -0.48 8.14 -3.42
CA THR A 418 -1.57 8.35 -4.37
C THR A 418 -1.96 7.05 -5.06
N GLY A 419 -1.01 6.33 -5.68
CA GLY A 419 -1.28 5.06 -6.35
C GLY A 419 -1.86 4.01 -5.42
N VAL A 420 -1.26 3.79 -4.25
CA VAL A 420 -1.78 2.87 -3.24
C VAL A 420 -3.22 3.25 -2.85
N THR A 421 -3.49 4.52 -2.52
CA THR A 421 -4.83 4.97 -2.12
C THR A 421 -5.86 4.81 -3.24
N LEU A 422 -5.51 5.10 -4.49
CA LEU A 422 -6.41 4.96 -5.63
C LEU A 422 -6.71 3.49 -5.96
N LEU A 423 -5.70 2.62 -5.96
CA LEU A 423 -5.90 1.17 -6.14
C LEU A 423 -6.78 0.62 -5.03
N MET A 424 -6.42 0.83 -3.76
CA MET A 424 -7.16 0.29 -2.61
C MET A 424 -8.61 0.77 -2.60
N SER A 425 -8.83 2.08 -2.79
CA SER A 425 -10.18 2.66 -2.82
C SER A 425 -10.97 2.14 -4.02
N GLY A 426 -10.32 1.91 -5.17
CA GLY A 426 -10.95 1.33 -6.35
C GLY A 426 -11.40 -0.13 -6.15
N LEU A 427 -10.56 -0.96 -5.52
CA LEU A 427 -10.92 -2.34 -5.17
C LEU A 427 -12.08 -2.38 -4.18
N GLN A 428 -12.01 -1.57 -3.13
CA GLN A 428 -13.08 -1.45 -2.14
C GLN A 428 -14.37 -0.91 -2.76
N LEU A 429 -14.30 0.04 -3.70
CA LEU A 429 -15.48 0.56 -4.38
C LEU A 429 -16.18 -0.55 -5.17
N ILE A 430 -15.42 -1.33 -5.93
CA ILE A 430 -15.95 -2.44 -6.73
C ILE A 430 -16.59 -3.47 -5.81
N GLU A 431 -15.95 -3.82 -4.69
CA GLU A 431 -16.50 -4.77 -3.72
C GLU A 431 -17.75 -4.23 -3.02
N ALA A 432 -17.71 -3.01 -2.48
CA ALA A 432 -18.85 -2.37 -1.81
C ALA A 432 -20.04 -2.19 -2.76
N PHE A 433 -19.79 -1.76 -3.99
CA PHE A 433 -20.81 -1.64 -5.02
C PHE A 433 -21.41 -3.02 -5.35
N THR A 434 -20.57 -4.05 -5.53
CA THR A 434 -21.05 -5.41 -5.79
C THR A 434 -21.88 -5.96 -4.63
N LYS A 435 -21.45 -5.70 -3.39
CA LYS A 435 -22.18 -6.05 -2.17
C LYS A 435 -23.57 -5.45 -2.17
N VAL A 436 -23.70 -4.15 -2.45
CA VAL A 436 -25.00 -3.46 -2.50
C VAL A 436 -25.95 -4.14 -3.50
N ILE A 437 -25.49 -4.35 -4.73
CA ILE A 437 -26.36 -4.84 -5.81
C ILE A 437 -26.71 -6.34 -5.68
N LEU A 438 -25.85 -7.16 -5.06
CA LEU A 438 -26.15 -8.56 -4.81
C LEU A 438 -27.07 -8.77 -3.61
N ARG A 439 -26.94 -7.93 -2.58
CA ARG A 439 -27.65 -8.08 -1.31
C ARG A 439 -29.02 -7.45 -1.28
N ASN A 440 -29.29 -6.51 -2.17
CA ASN A 440 -30.50 -5.70 -2.16
C ASN A 440 -31.16 -5.71 -3.53
N LYS A 441 -32.48 -5.81 -3.55
CA LYS A 441 -33.24 -5.66 -4.78
C LYS A 441 -33.39 -4.18 -5.12
N PRO A 442 -33.26 -3.78 -6.40
CA PRO A 442 -33.52 -2.42 -6.81
C PRO A 442 -34.99 -2.05 -6.54
N GLN A 443 -35.22 -0.82 -6.07
CA GLN A 443 -36.54 -0.34 -5.64
C GLN A 443 -37.45 0.04 -6.81
N THR A 444 -36.88 0.60 -7.89
CA THR A 444 -37.68 1.23 -8.96
C THR A 444 -37.63 0.47 -10.28
N ALA A 445 -36.68 -0.46 -10.45
CA ALA A 445 -36.55 -1.29 -11.63
C ALA A 445 -37.79 -2.18 -11.85
N ALA A 446 -38.40 -2.09 -13.03
CA ALA A 446 -39.61 -2.86 -13.38
C ALA A 446 -39.34 -4.35 -13.64
N ALA A 447 -38.21 -4.68 -14.26
CA ALA A 447 -37.80 -6.05 -14.59
C ALA A 447 -36.27 -6.20 -14.51
N PRO A 448 -35.70 -6.09 -13.29
CA PRO A 448 -34.26 -6.23 -13.10
C PRO A 448 -33.78 -7.65 -13.39
N SER A 449 -32.49 -7.78 -13.70
CA SER A 449 -31.80 -9.08 -13.78
C SER A 449 -31.99 -9.88 -12.49
N PRO A 450 -32.19 -11.21 -12.57
CA PRO A 450 -32.34 -12.08 -11.39
C PRO A 450 -31.09 -12.10 -10.50
N LEU A 451 -29.95 -11.63 -11.01
CA LEU A 451 -28.71 -11.50 -10.25
C LEU A 451 -28.80 -10.42 -9.17
N LEU A 452 -29.66 -9.41 -9.33
CA LEU A 452 -29.78 -8.29 -8.38
C LEU A 452 -30.62 -8.71 -7.17
N GLY A 453 -30.07 -8.50 -5.97
CA GLY A 453 -30.70 -8.94 -4.72
C GLY A 453 -30.81 -10.47 -4.57
N SER A 454 -29.97 -11.23 -5.29
CA SER A 454 -29.96 -12.69 -5.28
C SER A 454 -29.34 -13.28 -4.00
N LEU A 455 -28.49 -12.53 -3.30
CA LEU A 455 -27.80 -12.98 -2.09
C LEU A 455 -28.54 -12.52 -0.83
N ILE A 456 -29.59 -13.23 -0.44
CA ILE A 456 -30.39 -12.90 0.73
C ILE A 456 -29.74 -13.48 2.00
N ALA A 457 -29.44 -12.64 2.99
CA ALA A 457 -29.10 -13.14 4.33
C ALA A 457 -30.35 -13.47 5.13
N ALA A 458 -30.29 -14.58 5.85
CA ALA A 458 -31.23 -14.84 6.92
C ALA A 458 -31.06 -13.79 8.05
N PRO A 459 -32.12 -13.48 8.83
CA PRO A 459 -31.99 -12.66 10.03
C PRO A 459 -30.89 -13.20 10.96
N GLY A 460 -30.03 -12.31 11.44
CA GLY A 460 -28.91 -12.67 12.33
C GLY A 460 -27.69 -13.30 11.62
N TRP A 461 -27.72 -13.44 10.28
CA TRP A 461 -26.55 -13.86 9.52
C TRP A 461 -25.44 -12.81 9.63
N THR A 462 -24.27 -13.24 10.07
CA THR A 462 -23.04 -12.46 10.02
C THR A 462 -22.16 -12.96 8.88
N GLU A 463 -21.37 -12.04 8.35
CA GLU A 463 -20.43 -12.36 7.30
C GLU A 463 -19.32 -13.28 7.85
N PRO A 464 -19.08 -14.48 7.26
CA PRO A 464 -18.08 -15.41 7.79
C PRO A 464 -16.66 -14.83 7.64
N PRO A 465 -15.71 -15.26 8.49
CA PRO A 465 -14.31 -14.85 8.35
C PRO A 465 -13.75 -15.28 6.99
N LEU A 466 -12.69 -14.61 6.54
CA LEU A 466 -11.99 -14.99 5.31
C LEU A 466 -11.32 -16.35 5.49
N PRO A 467 -11.30 -17.22 4.45
CA PRO A 467 -10.50 -18.43 4.47
C PRO A 467 -9.02 -18.11 4.69
N GLU A 468 -8.27 -18.98 5.37
CA GLU A 468 -6.85 -18.77 5.70
C GLU A 468 -5.99 -18.38 4.48
N ARG A 469 -6.24 -19.01 3.32
CA ARG A 469 -5.53 -18.65 2.08
C ARG A 469 -5.80 -17.21 1.64
N ALA A 470 -7.04 -16.73 1.78
CA ALA A 470 -7.36 -15.34 1.47
C ALA A 470 -6.69 -14.38 2.46
N VAL A 471 -6.61 -14.74 3.74
CA VAL A 471 -5.85 -13.95 4.74
C VAL A 471 -4.38 -13.86 4.35
N LEU A 472 -3.74 -14.98 4.00
CA LEU A 472 -2.36 -15.02 3.53
C LEU A 472 -2.14 -14.13 2.29
N TYR A 473 -2.95 -14.31 1.25
CA TYR A 473 -2.80 -13.53 0.02
C TYR A 473 -3.10 -12.05 0.22
N GLY A 474 -4.04 -11.71 1.10
CA GLY A 474 -4.29 -10.33 1.49
C GLY A 474 -3.11 -9.70 2.21
N ALA A 475 -2.53 -10.41 3.18
CA ALA A 475 -1.35 -9.95 3.92
C ALA A 475 -0.13 -9.72 3.02
N LEU A 476 0.10 -10.61 2.04
CA LEU A 476 1.17 -10.46 1.06
C LEU A 476 1.01 -9.23 0.15
N PHE A 477 -0.21 -8.75 -0.04
CA PHE A 477 -0.50 -7.60 -0.90
C PHE A 477 -0.53 -6.30 -0.10
N GLY A 478 -1.08 -6.32 1.11
CA GLY A 478 -1.20 -5.13 1.96
C GLY A 478 -2.20 -4.08 1.45
N TYR A 479 -2.98 -4.39 0.41
CA TYR A 479 -3.96 -3.47 -0.20
C TYR A 479 -5.32 -3.47 0.50
N HIS A 480 -5.53 -4.37 1.45
CA HIS A 480 -6.82 -4.51 2.11
C HIS A 480 -6.64 -4.19 3.59
N PRO A 481 -7.38 -3.21 4.15
CA PRO A 481 -7.34 -2.94 5.57
C PRO A 481 -7.83 -4.18 6.33
N VAL A 482 -7.07 -4.60 7.33
CA VAL A 482 -7.35 -5.75 8.20
C VAL A 482 -8.33 -5.38 9.29
#